data_AF-A0A3M1K5K0-F1
#
_entry.id   AF-A0A3M1K5K0-F1
#
_cell.length_a   1.000
_cell.length_b   1.000
_cell.length_c   1.000
_cell.angle_alpha   90.00
_cell.angle_beta   90.00
_cell.angle_gamma   90.00
#
_symmetry.space_group_name_H-M   'P 1'
#
loop_
_entity.id
_entity.type
_entity.pdbx_description
1 polymer ?
#
loop_
_entity_poly.entity_id
_entity_poly.type
_entity_poly.pdbx_seq_one_letter_code
_entity_poly.pdbx_strand_id
1 'polypeptide(L)' 'RLAVHQQPGSDQVIVLSVIDNLVKGAAGQAIQNMNLMFGLPETRGLSCVPVLP' A
#
# COMPACT_ATOMS: atom_id res chain seq x y z
N ARG A 1 5.45 -1.18 -0.39
CA ARG A 1 6.69 -1.54 -1.13
C ARG A 1 6.50 -2.94 -1.70
N LEU A 2 6.97 -3.19 -2.91
CA LEU A 2 6.94 -4.52 -3.54
C LEU A 2 8.38 -4.94 -3.87
N ALA A 3 8.69 -6.21 -3.63
CA ALA A 3 9.92 -6.85 -4.11
C ALA A 3 9.55 -8.20 -4.75
N VAL A 4 10.26 -8.57 -5.80
CA VAL A 4 10.01 -9.81 -6.55
C VAL A 4 11.32 -10.56 -6.67
N HIS A 5 11.30 -11.84 -6.30
CA HIS A 5 12.45 -12.73 -6.36
C HIS A 5 12.04 -14.04 -7.02
N GLN A 6 12.87 -14.58 -7.91
CA GLN A 6 12.70 -15.95 -8.39
C GLN A 6 13.45 -16.89 -7.46
N GLN A 7 12.83 -18.01 -7.08
CA GLN A 7 13.51 -19.03 -6.29
C GLN A 7 14.57 -19.72 -7.17
N PRO A 8 15.86 -19.75 -6.77
CA PRO A 8 16.90 -20.39 -7.57
C PRO A 8 16.61 -21.87 -7.82
N GLY A 9 16.74 -22.29 -9.08
CA GLY A 9 16.49 -23.68 -9.49
C GLY A 9 15.02 -24.10 -9.49
N SER A 10 14.09 -23.14 -9.48
CA SER A 10 12.65 -23.36 -9.46
C SER A 10 11.94 -22.34 -10.37
N ASP A 11 10.81 -22.73 -10.94
CA ASP A 11 9.92 -21.81 -11.67
C ASP A 11 9.01 -20.98 -10.73
N GLN A 12 9.25 -21.07 -9.41
CA GLN A 12 8.50 -20.31 -8.41
C GLN A 12 8.97 -18.85 -8.32
N VAL A 13 8.00 -17.94 -8.29
CA VAL A 13 8.21 -16.51 -8.03
C VAL A 13 7.69 -16.15 -6.64
N ILE A 14 8.51 -15.44 -5.88
CA ILE A 14 8.20 -14.89 -4.55
C ILE A 14 7.93 -13.39 -4.70
N VAL A 15 6.73 -12.97 -4.30
CA VAL A 15 6.34 -11.55 -4.28
C VAL A 15 6.18 -11.11 -2.82
N LEU A 16 7.01 -10.17 -2.37
CA LEU A 16 6.93 -9.56 -1.06
C LEU A 16 6.18 -8.22 -1.15
N SER A 17 5.14 -8.06 -0.33
CA SER A 17 4.41 -6.80 -0.17
C SER A 17 4.46 -6.34 1.27
N VAL A 18 4.77 -5.05 1.47
CA VAL A 18 4.80 -4.42 2.80
C VAL A 18 4.02 -3.12 2.78
N ILE A 19 3.10 -2.99 3.74
CA ILE A 19 2.27 -1.82 3.99
C ILE A 19 2.16 -1.57 5.49
N ASP A 20 1.83 -0.34 5.88
CA ASP A 20 1.26 -0.07 7.20
C ASP A 20 -0.15 -0.66 7.25
N ASN A 21 -0.40 -1.58 8.19
CA ASN A 21 -1.67 -2.32 8.29
C ASN A 21 -2.83 -1.45 8.79
N LEU A 22 -2.58 -0.34 9.49
CA LEU A 22 -3.62 0.56 9.98
C LEU A 22 -3.85 1.74 9.04
N VAL A 23 -2.84 2.18 8.29
CA VAL A 23 -3.00 3.19 7.24
C VAL A 23 -3.47 2.51 5.95
N LYS A 24 -2.57 1.97 5.14
CA LYS A 24 -2.94 1.42 3.83
C LYS A 24 -3.70 0.09 3.95
N GLY A 25 -3.54 -0.65 5.05
CA GLY A 25 -4.31 -1.87 5.32
C GLY A 25 -5.73 -1.63 5.86
N ALA A 26 -6.03 -0.43 6.34
CA ALA A 26 -7.34 -0.11 6.93
C ALA A 26 -7.78 1.35 6.69
N ALA A 27 -7.54 2.25 7.64
CA ALA A 27 -8.16 3.59 7.69
C ALA A 27 -7.77 4.48 6.49
N GLY A 28 -6.51 4.44 6.08
CA GLY A 28 -6.02 5.15 4.90
C GLY A 28 -6.70 4.66 3.61
N GLN A 29 -6.92 3.35 3.47
CA GLN A 29 -7.67 2.80 2.33
C GLN A 29 -9.15 3.20 2.37
N ALA A 30 -9.76 3.23 3.56
CA ALA A 30 -11.13 3.72 3.73
C ALA A 30 -11.26 5.19 3.29
N ILE A 31 -10.30 6.04 3.64
CA ILE A 31 -10.25 7.44 3.20
C ILE A 31 -10.02 7.54 1.68
N GLN A 32 -9.16 6.71 1.07
CA GLN A 32 -9.01 6.70 -0.40
C GLN A 32 -10.33 6.39 -1.10
N ASN A 33 -11.03 5.36 -0.63
CA ASN A 33 -12.32 4.97 -1.19
C ASN A 33 -13.36 6.08 -1.00
N MET A 34 -13.40 6.68 0.18
CA MET A 34 -14.26 7.83 0.47
C MET A 34 -13.95 9.00 -0.47
N ASN A 35 -12.67 9.35 -0.66
CA ASN A 35 -12.29 10.43 -1.56
C ASN A 35 -12.86 10.20 -2.97
N LEU A 36 -12.72 9.00 -3.51
CA LEU A 36 -13.29 8.64 -4.81
C LEU A 36 -14.82 8.74 -4.82
N MET A 37 -15.51 8.21 -3.79
CA MET A 37 -16.98 8.26 -3.67
C MET A 37 -17.54 9.69 -3.66
N PHE A 38 -16.79 10.65 -3.10
CA PHE A 38 -17.19 12.04 -3.00
C PHE A 38 -16.56 12.95 -4.08
N GLY A 39 -15.92 12.37 -5.11
CA GLY A 39 -15.32 13.14 -6.21
C GLY A 39 -14.12 13.99 -5.80
N LEU A 40 -13.49 13.68 -4.67
CA LEU A 40 -12.27 14.31 -4.20
C LEU A 40 -11.03 13.65 -4.84
N PRO A 41 -9.88 14.33 -4.90
CA PRO A 41 -8.63 13.69 -5.28
C PRO A 41 -8.34 12.48 -4.36
N GLU A 42 -8.04 11.32 -4.92
CA GLU A 42 -7.82 10.07 -4.18
C GLU A 42 -6.80 10.23 -3.04
N THR A 43 -5.76 11.04 -3.25
CA THR A 43 -4.66 11.29 -2.31
C THR A 43 -4.97 12.34 -1.24
N ARG A 44 -6.15 12.96 -1.26
CA ARG A 44 -6.51 14.03 -0.33
C ARG A 44 -6.45 13.52 1.11
N GLY A 45 -5.62 14.17 1.94
CA GLY A 45 -5.43 13.80 3.35
C GLY A 45 -4.51 12.59 3.58
N LEU A 46 -3.83 12.07 2.55
CA LEU A 46 -3.05 10.82 2.63
C LEU A 46 -1.58 10.98 2.21
N SER A 47 -1.08 12.21 2.13
CA SER A 47 0.31 12.52 1.75
C SER A 47 1.30 12.41 2.92
N CYS A 48 0.99 11.63 3.96
CA CYS A 48 1.87 11.48 5.11
C CYS A 48 3.16 10.74 4.72
N VAL A 49 4.30 11.24 5.20
CA VAL A 49 5.58 10.55 5.07
C VAL A 49 5.67 9.42 6.10
N PRO A 50 6.43 8.33 5.82
CA PRO A 50 6.67 7.28 6.79
C PRO A 50 7.30 7.86 8.07
N VAL A 51 6.79 7.44 9.23
CA VAL A 51 7.43 7.73 10.51
C VAL A 51 8.42 6.60 10.79
N LEU A 52 9.70 6.95 10.80
CA LEU A 52 10.82 6.06 11.10
C LEU A 52 11.62 6.68 12.26
N PRO A 53 12.36 5.88 13.05
CA PRO A 53 13.32 6.41 14.01
C PRO A 53 14.38 7.31 13.37
#